data_AF-A0A0Q8ZZX4-F1
#
_entry.id   AF-A0A0Q8ZZX4-F1
#
_cell.length_a   1.000
_cell.length_b   1.000
_cell.length_c   1.000
_cell.angle_alpha   90.00
_cell.angle_beta   90.00
_cell.angle_gamma   90.00
#
_symmetry.space_group_name_H-M   'P 1'
#
loop_
_entity.id
_entity.type
_entity.pdbx_description
1 polymer ?
#
loop_
_entity_poly.entity_id
_entity_poly.type
_entity_poly.pdbx_seq_one_letter_code
_entity_poly.pdbx_strand_id
1 'polypeptide(L)'
;MVLDAFRFDGSLYAVFDTLQHLPVAGRDDLFRQTGALGIPTLLLWGDQDEVTPMAHLETARDLLKPQRHLVIPECGHMAPFERPRDVADQIVPFVAARGEGSTREQPAGQRRPGRRCGPFGLRRGDRSRTARTRRTDRRQISPCRRRPSRQRHAGPLAVP
;
A
#
# COMPACT_ATOMS: atom_id res chain seq x y z
N MET A 1 -21.86 6.78 -2.46
CA MET A 1 -20.46 6.59 -2.89
C MET A 1 -19.63 5.84 -1.86
N VAL A 2 -19.26 6.41 -0.70
CA VAL A 2 -18.54 5.64 0.36
C VAL A 2 -19.43 4.55 0.98
N LEU A 3 -20.70 4.89 1.25
CA LEU A 3 -21.67 3.94 1.81
C LEU A 3 -21.96 2.75 0.89
N ASP A 4 -21.74 2.87 -0.42
CA ASP A 4 -21.92 1.77 -1.36
C ASP A 4 -20.83 0.71 -1.19
N ALA A 5 -19.63 1.11 -0.75
CA ALA A 5 -18.56 0.18 -0.43
C ALA A 5 -18.93 -0.72 0.77
N PHE A 6 -19.85 -0.29 1.64
CA PHE A 6 -20.32 -1.08 2.78
C PHE A 6 -21.25 -2.25 2.40
N ARG A 7 -21.64 -2.35 1.12
CA ARG A 7 -22.46 -3.46 0.61
C ARG A 7 -21.67 -4.75 0.43
N PHE A 8 -20.33 -4.70 0.49
CA PHE A 8 -19.47 -5.87 0.30
C PHE A 8 -19.05 -6.46 1.65
N ASP A 9 -19.06 -7.79 1.76
CA ASP A 9 -18.61 -8.48 2.97
C ASP A 9 -17.16 -8.12 3.33
N GLY A 10 -16.92 -7.83 4.59
CA GLY A 10 -15.61 -7.43 5.11
C GLY A 10 -15.25 -5.95 4.93
N SER A 11 -16.06 -5.16 4.21
CA SER A 11 -15.82 -3.71 4.02
C SER A 11 -15.82 -2.93 5.34
N LEU A 12 -16.78 -3.19 6.22
CA LEU A 12 -16.84 -2.57 7.55
C LEU A 12 -15.63 -2.98 8.40
N TYR A 13 -15.22 -4.25 8.35
CA TYR A 13 -14.01 -4.70 9.03
C TYR A 13 -12.78 -3.93 8.53
N ALA A 14 -12.60 -3.80 7.21
CA ALA A 14 -11.47 -3.09 6.64
C ALA A 14 -11.44 -1.60 7.04
N VAL A 15 -12.61 -0.95 7.12
CA VAL A 15 -12.69 0.44 7.60
C VAL A 15 -12.31 0.56 9.07
N PHE A 16 -12.84 -0.29 9.95
CA PHE A 16 -12.48 -0.25 11.36
C PHE A 16 -11.00 -0.58 11.60
N ASP A 17 -10.48 -1.59 10.91
CA ASP A 17 -9.07 -1.96 10.98
C ASP A 17 -8.18 -0.80 10.51
N THR A 18 -8.56 -0.12 9.42
CA THR A 18 -7.83 1.07 8.95
C THR A 18 -7.87 2.19 9.99
N LEU A 19 -9.04 2.51 10.56
CA LEU A 19 -9.17 3.56 11.57
C LEU A 19 -8.37 3.27 12.85
N GLN A 20 -8.19 2.00 13.21
CA GLN A 20 -7.38 1.59 14.36
C GLN A 20 -5.87 1.70 14.10
N HIS A 21 -5.43 1.61 12.85
CA HIS A 21 -4.00 1.46 12.51
C HIS A 21 -3.43 2.58 11.65
N LEU A 22 -4.25 3.49 11.12
CA LEU A 22 -3.83 4.63 10.31
C LEU A 22 -4.05 5.94 11.09
N PRO A 23 -3.09 6.36 11.94
CA PRO A 23 -3.20 7.63 12.64
C PRO A 23 -3.16 8.78 11.62
N VAL A 24 -4.18 9.64 11.67
CA VAL A 24 -4.34 10.80 10.78
C VAL A 24 -3.33 11.92 11.11
N ALA A 25 -2.67 11.86 12.27
CA ALA A 25 -1.72 12.86 12.76
C ALA A 25 -0.35 12.27 13.09
N GLY A 26 0.64 13.15 13.30
CA GLY A 26 1.99 12.77 13.75
C GLY A 26 2.74 11.93 12.72
N ARG A 27 2.74 12.37 11.45
CA ARG A 27 3.44 11.73 10.33
C ARG A 27 4.68 12.51 9.87
N ASP A 28 5.06 13.53 10.63
CA ASP A 28 6.15 14.45 10.29
C ASP A 28 7.48 13.74 10.03
N ASP A 29 7.82 12.73 10.84
CA ASP A 29 9.04 11.94 10.64
C ASP A 29 9.03 11.14 9.34
N LEU A 30 7.86 10.61 8.95
CA LEU A 30 7.69 9.90 7.67
C LEU A 30 7.85 10.87 6.50
N PHE A 31 7.25 12.06 6.60
CA PHE A 31 7.38 13.11 5.59
C PHE A 31 8.83 13.58 5.45
N ARG A 32 9.52 13.80 6.58
CA ARG A 32 10.94 14.16 6.62
C ARG A 32 11.82 13.11 5.95
N GLN A 33 11.60 11.84 6.27
CA GLN A 33 12.34 10.73 5.67
C GLN A 33 12.07 10.65 4.17
N THR A 34 10.82 10.80 3.75
CA THR A 34 10.42 10.76 2.34
C THR A 34 11.04 11.91 1.54
N GLY A 35 11.00 13.14 2.08
CA GLY A 35 11.64 14.30 1.46
C GLY A 35 13.16 14.17 1.30
N ALA A 36 13.81 13.39 2.17
CA ALA A 36 15.25 13.11 2.08
C ALA A 36 15.62 12.10 0.97
N LEU A 37 14.67 11.33 0.44
CA LEU A 37 14.93 10.33 -0.60
C LEU A 37 15.20 10.94 -1.99
N GLY A 38 14.96 12.24 -2.17
CA GLY A 38 15.17 12.92 -3.45
C GLY A 38 14.22 12.44 -4.56
N ILE A 39 13.15 11.74 -4.21
CA ILE A 39 12.11 11.32 -5.16
C ILE A 39 11.31 12.57 -5.55
N PRO A 40 11.19 12.91 -6.85
CA PRO A 40 10.32 14.01 -7.22
C PRO A 40 8.88 13.80 -6.73
N THR A 41 8.35 14.78 -6.04
CA THR A 41 7.05 14.72 -5.35
C THR A 41 6.12 15.81 -5.88
N LEU A 42 4.87 15.45 -6.13
CA LEU A 42 3.75 16.34 -6.43
C LEU A 42 2.82 16.33 -5.21
N LEU A 43 2.53 17.50 -4.65
CA LEU A 43 1.62 17.66 -3.52
C LEU A 43 0.34 18.37 -3.95
N LEU A 44 -0.81 17.72 -3.82
CA LEU A 44 -2.13 18.31 -4.10
C LEU A 44 -2.91 18.40 -2.78
N TRP A 45 -3.55 19.53 -2.52
CA TRP A 45 -4.25 19.80 -1.27
C TRP A 45 -5.60 20.49 -1.53
N GLY A 46 -6.66 20.12 -0.83
CA GLY A 46 -7.96 20.79 -0.94
C GLY A 46 -8.09 21.95 0.05
N ASP A 47 -8.60 23.10 -0.37
CA ASP A 47 -8.77 24.28 0.51
C ASP A 47 -9.83 24.10 1.61
N GLN A 48 -10.73 23.12 1.44
CA GLN A 48 -11.82 22.75 2.36
C GLN A 48 -11.56 21.40 3.04
N ASP A 49 -10.31 20.94 3.09
CA ASP A 49 -9.96 19.67 3.75
C ASP A 49 -10.16 19.76 5.28
N GLU A 50 -11.12 18.99 5.80
CA GLU A 50 -11.41 18.89 7.24
C GLU A 50 -10.67 17.74 7.94
N VAL A 51 -10.08 16.79 7.20
CA VAL A 51 -9.35 15.64 7.75
C VAL A 51 -7.88 16.02 7.99
N THR A 52 -7.28 16.71 7.02
CA THR A 52 -5.96 17.33 7.12
C THR A 52 -6.08 18.82 6.80
N PRO A 53 -6.40 19.66 7.80
CA PRO A 53 -6.61 21.09 7.60
C PRO A 53 -5.44 21.82 6.92
N MET A 54 -5.77 22.89 6.19
CA MET A 54 -4.80 23.77 5.50
C MET A 54 -3.66 24.28 6.39
N ALA A 55 -3.86 24.37 7.71
CA ALA A 55 -2.82 24.71 8.67
C ALA A 55 -1.60 23.76 8.63
N HIS A 56 -1.76 22.55 8.11
CA HIS A 56 -0.69 21.56 7.98
C HIS A 56 0.02 21.58 6.63
N LEU A 57 -0.49 22.33 5.64
CA LEU A 57 0.07 22.35 4.29
C LEU A 57 1.52 22.84 4.29
N GLU A 58 1.82 23.95 4.97
CA GLU A 58 3.19 24.49 4.99
C GLU A 58 4.17 23.52 5.67
N THR A 59 3.77 22.90 6.78
CA THR A 59 4.57 21.83 7.41
C THR A 59 4.81 20.67 6.44
N ALA A 60 3.79 20.22 5.71
CA ALA A 60 3.93 19.15 4.72
C ALA A 60 4.89 19.57 3.59
N ARG A 61 4.83 20.81 3.12
CA ARG A 61 5.73 21.35 2.09
C ARG A 61 7.18 21.40 2.57
N ASP A 62 7.42 21.86 3.79
CA ASP A 62 8.77 21.96 4.37
C ASP A 62 9.42 20.58 4.55
N LEU A 63 8.62 19.58 4.95
CA LEU A 63 9.10 18.23 5.21
C LEU A 63 9.26 17.40 3.92
N LEU A 64 8.27 17.41 3.03
CA LEU A 64 8.26 16.62 1.80
C LEU A 64 9.10 17.24 0.67
N LYS A 65 9.29 18.57 0.70
CA LYS A 65 10.01 19.34 -0.33
C LYS A 65 9.53 19.01 -1.76
N PRO A 66 8.22 19.15 -2.04
CA PRO A 66 7.68 18.78 -3.33
C PRO A 66 8.22 19.69 -4.44
N GLN A 67 8.42 19.13 -5.63
CA GLN A 67 8.84 19.92 -6.80
C GLN A 67 7.71 20.80 -7.34
N ARG A 68 6.47 20.31 -7.18
CA ARG A 68 5.25 21.02 -7.53
C ARG A 68 4.23 20.81 -6.41
N HIS A 69 3.54 21.88 -6.04
CA HIS A 69 2.39 21.79 -5.14
C HIS A 69 1.26 22.64 -5.69
N LEU A 70 0.01 22.25 -5.42
CA LEU A 70 -1.18 23.00 -5.81
C LEU A 70 -2.26 22.84 -4.74
N VAL A 71 -2.92 23.95 -4.42
CA VAL A 71 -4.17 23.96 -3.65
C VAL A 71 -5.33 23.97 -4.64
N ILE A 72 -6.26 23.03 -4.50
CA ILE A 72 -7.44 22.88 -5.34
C ILE A 72 -8.58 23.63 -4.66
N PRO A 73 -9.18 24.64 -5.31
CA PRO A 73 -10.26 25.43 -4.72
C PRO A 73 -11.55 24.62 -4.62
N GLU A 74 -12.35 24.94 -3.59
CA GLU A 74 -13.62 24.28 -3.28
C GLU A 74 -13.51 22.75 -3.21
N CYS A 75 -12.43 22.25 -2.60
CA CYS A 75 -12.11 20.83 -2.56
C CYS A 75 -11.80 20.37 -1.14
N GLY A 76 -12.43 19.29 -0.71
CA GLY A 76 -12.16 18.61 0.55
C GLY A 76 -10.99 17.64 0.49
N HIS A 77 -10.98 16.69 1.42
CA HIS A 77 -9.89 15.73 1.61
C HIS A 77 -9.72 14.75 0.44
N MET A 78 -10.83 14.34 -0.18
CA MET A 78 -10.83 13.26 -1.17
C MET A 78 -10.71 13.85 -2.58
N ALA A 79 -9.68 14.67 -2.80
CA ALA A 79 -9.46 15.39 -4.06
C ALA A 79 -9.60 14.53 -5.34
N PRO A 80 -9.09 13.29 -5.41
CA PRO A 80 -9.29 12.43 -6.59
C PRO A 80 -10.75 12.10 -6.91
N PHE A 81 -11.64 12.15 -5.92
CA PHE A 81 -13.08 11.90 -6.09
C PHE A 81 -13.87 13.20 -6.28
N GLU A 82 -13.48 14.27 -5.59
CA GLU A 82 -14.20 15.55 -5.60
C GLU A 82 -13.88 16.41 -6.83
N ARG A 83 -12.62 16.38 -7.29
CA ARG A 83 -12.09 17.17 -8.41
C ARG A 83 -11.20 16.29 -9.32
N PRO A 84 -11.75 15.21 -9.91
CA PRO A 84 -10.96 14.22 -10.65
C PRO A 84 -10.21 14.79 -11.86
N ARG A 85 -10.80 15.77 -12.56
CA ARG A 85 -10.17 16.42 -13.71
C ARG A 85 -8.98 17.28 -13.28
N ASP A 86 -9.17 18.13 -12.28
CA ASP A 86 -8.11 19.00 -11.76
C ASP A 86 -6.92 18.17 -11.26
N VAL A 87 -7.19 17.06 -10.56
CA VAL A 87 -6.15 16.11 -10.13
C VAL A 87 -5.44 15.46 -11.33
N ALA A 88 -6.19 14.98 -12.33
CA ALA A 88 -5.61 14.36 -13.52
C ALA A 88 -4.72 15.35 -14.32
N ASP A 89 -5.17 16.60 -14.45
CA ASP A 89 -4.45 17.68 -15.15
C ASP A 89 -3.11 18.03 -14.47
N GLN A 90 -2.97 17.75 -13.16
CA GLN A 90 -1.69 17.89 -12.47
C GLN A 90 -0.80 16.64 -12.61
N ILE A 91 -1.38 15.44 -12.52
CA ILE A 91 -0.64 14.17 -12.53
C ILE A 91 -0.01 13.90 -13.90
N VAL A 92 -0.77 14.07 -14.99
CA VAL A 92 -0.31 13.75 -16.37
C VAL A 92 1.01 14.47 -16.73
N PRO A 93 1.11 15.81 -16.64
CA PRO A 93 2.35 16.51 -16.97
C PRO A 93 3.48 16.19 -15.98
N PHE A 94 3.16 15.95 -14.69
CA PHE A 94 4.17 15.62 -13.70
C PHE A 94 4.87 14.28 -13.98
N VAL A 95 4.12 13.29 -14.47
CA VAL A 95 4.67 11.99 -14.85
C VAL A 95 5.40 12.08 -16.19
N ALA A 96 4.85 12.81 -17.18
CA ALA A 96 5.46 12.98 -18.49
C ALA A 96 6.87 13.60 -18.41
N ALA A 97 7.06 14.63 -17.58
CA ALA A 97 8.34 15.31 -17.40
C ALA A 97 9.48 14.40 -16.91
N ARG A 98 9.16 13.23 -16.32
CA ARG A 98 10.15 12.24 -15.89
C ARG A 98 10.51 11.21 -16.96
N GLY A 99 9.63 10.98 -17.93
CA GLY A 99 9.89 10.08 -19.05
C GLY A 99 11.01 10.62 -19.95
N GLU A 100 11.09 11.93 -20.09
CA GLU A 100 12.04 12.62 -20.97
C GLU A 100 13.47 12.60 -20.40
N GLY A 101 13.64 12.69 -19.07
CA GLY A 101 14.94 12.58 -18.39
C GLY A 101 15.46 11.15 -18.18
N SER A 102 14.65 10.13 -18.51
CA SER A 102 15.00 8.70 -18.39
C SER A 102 15.24 8.03 -19.75
N THR A 103 15.26 8.79 -20.85
CA THR A 103 15.75 8.25 -22.12
C THR A 103 17.26 8.11 -22.02
N ARG A 104 17.71 6.99 -21.43
CA ARG A 104 19.05 6.49 -21.64
C ARG A 104 19.20 6.32 -23.14
N GLU A 105 19.82 7.29 -23.81
CA GLU A 105 20.37 7.11 -25.15
C GLU A 105 21.18 5.82 -25.11
N GLN A 106 20.61 4.77 -25.70
CA GLN A 106 21.39 3.62 -26.08
C GLN A 106 22.19 4.07 -27.29
N PRO A 107 23.53 4.11 -27.24
CA PRO A 107 24.31 4.44 -28.43
C PRO A 107 23.92 3.42 -29.51
N ALA A 108 23.50 3.94 -30.66
CA ALA A 108 23.18 3.17 -31.85
C ALA A 108 24.46 2.47 -32.35
N GLY A 109 24.78 1.30 -31.78
CA GLY A 109 26.08 0.70 -32.04
C GLY A 109 26.42 -0.59 -31.32
N GLN A 110 25.45 -1.41 -30.91
CA GLN A 110 25.77 -2.81 -30.61
C GLN A 110 24.55 -3.72 -30.80
N ARG A 111 24.44 -4.25 -32.03
CA ARG A 111 23.61 -5.41 -32.32
C ARG A 111 24.12 -6.58 -31.49
N ARG A 112 23.45 -6.90 -30.39
CA ARG A 112 23.64 -8.17 -29.70
C ARG A 112 23.18 -9.30 -30.64
N PRO A 113 23.99 -10.34 -30.90
CA PRO A 113 23.56 -11.44 -31.74
C PRO A 113 22.35 -12.13 -31.10
N GLY A 114 21.33 -12.37 -31.92
CA GLY A 114 20.04 -12.90 -31.49
C GLY A 114 20.20 -14.17 -30.66
N ARG A 115 19.67 -14.15 -29.42
CA ARG A 115 19.40 -15.38 -28.70
C ARG A 115 18.33 -16.12 -29.49
N ARG A 116 18.70 -17.22 -30.13
CA ARG A 116 17.73 -18.18 -30.66
C ARG A 116 16.86 -18.65 -29.48
N CYS A 117 15.59 -18.29 -29.48
CA CYS A 117 14.59 -19.01 -28.70
C CYS A 117 14.57 -20.44 -29.25
N GLY A 118 15.17 -21.38 -28.51
CA GLY A 118 14.93 -22.81 -28.74
C GLY A 118 13.45 -23.13 -28.49
N PRO A 119 12.92 -24.19 -29.09
CA PRO A 119 11.51 -24.54 -28.91
C PRO A 119 11.28 -24.85 -27.43
N PHE A 120 10.33 -24.14 -26.84
CA PHE A 120 9.83 -24.37 -25.49
C PHE A 120 9.23 -25.77 -25.46
N GLY A 121 10.02 -26.75 -25.03
CA GLY A 121 9.60 -28.14 -24.90
C GLY A 121 8.55 -28.27 -23.80
N LEU A 122 7.28 -28.24 -24.20
CA LEU A 122 6.16 -28.73 -23.40
C LEU A 122 6.41 -30.21 -23.09
N ARG A 123 6.99 -30.50 -21.92
CA ARG A 123 6.95 -31.85 -21.35
C ARG A 123 5.48 -32.16 -21.03
N ARG A 124 4.79 -32.82 -21.97
CA ARG A 124 3.56 -33.55 -21.66
C ARG A 124 3.96 -34.69 -20.72
N GLY A 125 3.59 -34.54 -19.45
CA GLY A 125 3.63 -35.63 -18.48
C GLY A 125 2.69 -36.73 -18.94
N ASP A 126 3.27 -37.89 -19.24
CA ASP A 126 2.62 -39.16 -19.52
C ASP A 126 1.67 -39.52 -18.36
N ARG A 127 0.36 -39.50 -18.63
CA ARG A 127 -0.66 -40.05 -17.74
C ARG A 127 -0.96 -41.47 -18.17
N SER A 128 -0.15 -42.41 -17.69
CA SER A 128 -0.50 -43.82 -17.72
C SER A 128 0.00 -44.51 -16.46
N ARG A 129 -0.88 -44.59 -15.44
CA ARG A 129 -0.88 -45.67 -14.43
C ARG A 129 -2.18 -45.71 -13.63
N THR A 130 -3.08 -46.54 -14.15
CA THR A 130 -3.85 -47.58 -13.44
C THR A 130 -4.49 -47.25 -12.09
N ALA A 131 -5.82 -47.30 -12.10
CA ALA A 131 -6.68 -47.41 -10.94
C ALA A 131 -6.27 -48.54 -9.99
N ARG A 132 -6.18 -48.23 -8.70
CA ARG A 132 -6.52 -49.20 -7.64
C ARG A 132 -7.10 -48.46 -6.43
N THR A 133 -8.39 -48.67 -6.26
CA THR A 133 -9.21 -48.41 -5.07
C THR A 133 -8.48 -48.74 -3.77
N ARG A 134 -8.41 -47.79 -2.81
CA ARG A 134 -8.60 -48.07 -1.38
C ARG A 134 -9.27 -46.90 -0.66
N ARG A 135 -10.46 -47.25 -0.16
CA ARG A 135 -11.32 -46.58 0.80
C ARG A 135 -10.69 -46.73 2.19
N THR A 136 -10.55 -45.64 2.94
CA THR A 136 -10.34 -45.51 4.41
C THR A 136 -9.68 -44.15 4.67
N ASP A 137 -9.96 -43.35 5.68
CA ASP A 137 -11.00 -43.31 6.70
C ASP A 137 -10.87 -41.90 7.32
N ARG A 138 -11.99 -41.27 7.66
CA ARG A 138 -11.99 -40.08 8.52
C ARG A 138 -11.43 -40.51 9.86
N ARG A 139 -10.38 -39.85 10.39
CA ARG A 139 -10.19 -39.65 11.84
C ARG A 139 -9.05 -38.69 12.18
N GLN A 140 -9.46 -37.65 12.90
CA GLN A 140 -8.79 -37.04 14.07
C GLN A 140 -7.59 -36.10 13.85
N ILE A 141 -7.92 -34.82 13.75
CA ILE A 141 -7.08 -33.72 14.24
C ILE A 141 -7.16 -33.77 15.78
N SER A 142 -6.05 -34.11 16.44
CA SER A 142 -5.92 -34.08 17.90
C SER A 142 -5.76 -32.64 18.39
N PRO A 143 -6.51 -32.18 19.42
CA PRO A 143 -6.33 -30.86 19.99
C PRO A 143 -5.10 -30.83 20.91
N CYS A 144 -4.25 -29.82 20.70
CA CYS A 144 -3.08 -29.50 21.52
C CYS A 144 -3.53 -29.25 22.98
N ARG A 145 -2.99 -30.05 23.92
CA ARG A 145 -3.33 -29.96 25.34
C ARG A 145 -2.81 -28.66 25.96
N ARG A 146 -3.72 -27.93 26.64
CA ARG A 146 -3.45 -26.78 27.51
C ARG A 146 -2.38 -27.11 28.56
N ARG A 147 -1.42 -26.20 28.77
CA ARG A 147 -0.54 -26.20 29.96
C ARG A 147 -1.22 -25.48 31.13
N PRO A 148 -1.09 -25.95 32.38
CA PRO A 148 -1.71 -25.34 33.54
C PRO A 148 -0.94 -24.09 34.02
N SER A 149 -1.71 -23.14 34.54
CA SER A 149 -1.30 -21.88 35.16
C SER A 149 -0.51 -22.11 36.45
N ARG A 150 0.67 -21.49 36.57
CA ARG A 150 1.35 -21.33 37.86
C ARG A 150 0.72 -20.17 38.63
N GLN A 151 0.11 -20.51 39.77
CA GLN A 151 -0.32 -19.58 40.81
C GLN A 151 0.86 -18.72 41.28
N ARG A 152 0.67 -17.39 41.33
CA ARG A 152 1.52 -16.48 42.10
C ARG A 152 0.80 -16.19 43.40
N HIS A 153 1.44 -16.53 44.52
CA HIS A 153 1.00 -16.16 45.86
C HIS A 153 1.11 -14.64 46.05
N ALA A 154 0.04 -14.04 46.55
CA ALA A 154 0.02 -12.69 47.09
C ALA A 154 0.43 -12.75 48.58
N GLY A 155 1.41 -11.93 48.96
CA GLY A 155 1.70 -11.60 50.36
C GLY A 155 1.53 -10.08 50.56
N PRO A 156 0.90 -9.61 51.65
CA PRO A 156 0.68 -8.18 51.84
C PRO A 156 1.83 -7.48 52.58
N LEU A 157 2.25 -6.36 51.97
CA LEU A 157 2.57 -5.03 52.52
C LEU A 157 3.11 -4.89 53.96
N ALA A 158 4.34 -4.38 54.05
CA ALA A 158 4.88 -3.67 55.21
C ALA A 158 5.67 -2.44 54.74
N VAL A 159 5.24 -1.24 55.16
CA VAL A 159 5.92 0.07 55.05
C VAL A 159 5.50 0.86 56.32
N PRO A 160 6.40 1.66 56.94
CA PRO A 160 6.50 1.82 58.40
C PRO A 160 5.44 2.71 59.06
#